data_AF-U2SZ51-F1
#
_entry.id   AF-U2SZ51-F1
#
_cell.length_a   1.000
_cell.length_b   1.000
_cell.length_c   1.000
_cell.angle_alpha   90.00
_cell.angle_beta   90.00
_cell.angle_gamma   90.00
#
_symmetry.space_group_name_H-M   'P 1'
#
loop_
_entity.id
_entity.type
_entity.pdbx_description
1 polymer ?
#
loop_
_entity_poly.entity_id
_entity_poly.type
_entity_poly.pdbx_seq_one_letter_code
_entity_poly.pdbx_strand_id
1 'polypeptide(L)'
;MPHDLVIGTYTEQLPHIDGHAEGVLAARFDGSEVSGVSVAARVRNPSWVAVTPDGTRVYAVAETGPDGGLLAFSRSGDGALTLLGEVSSGGADPAHLTVHPSGRRLIAGTYSGGTVSVFTLNGDGSIGARTAFVQHEGRGPDDARQEAPHVHQLSVDPVTGDVVVVDLGLGEVRWYALDDDGGLTLRPEATLSSGAAGPRHLAFHPDGRHAVVVNELDSTLDVLRRDGDRFVRVSTVSTREPGATGDNSPAAVRVSDDGSTVFVTNRGDDTIAVFSFDADVSRAALVATEPARGRS
;
A
#
# COMPACT_ATOMS: atom_id res chain seq x y z
N MET A 1 9.71 -13.65 -19.43
CA MET A 1 10.64 -14.29 -18.48
C MET A 1 9.81 -14.70 -17.28
N PRO A 2 10.10 -15.84 -16.64
CA PRO A 2 9.38 -16.23 -15.43
C PRO A 2 9.75 -15.32 -14.25
N HIS A 3 8.77 -15.03 -13.41
CA HIS A 3 8.88 -14.20 -12.21
C HIS A 3 8.54 -15.03 -10.97
N ASP A 4 9.36 -14.95 -9.93
CA ASP A 4 9.05 -15.57 -8.65
C ASP A 4 8.17 -14.63 -7.82
N LEU A 5 7.02 -15.13 -7.37
CA LEU A 5 6.04 -14.39 -6.60
C LEU A 5 6.22 -14.63 -5.10
N VAL A 6 5.98 -13.58 -4.32
CA VAL A 6 5.78 -13.63 -2.87
C VAL A 6 4.40 -13.07 -2.60
N ILE A 7 3.53 -13.87 -1.98
CA ILE A 7 2.10 -13.58 -1.88
C ILE A 7 1.72 -13.51 -0.41
N GLY A 8 1.28 -12.32 0.01
CA GLY A 8 0.65 -12.12 1.32
C GLY A 8 -0.77 -12.67 1.36
N THR A 9 -1.24 -13.05 2.55
CA THR A 9 -2.53 -13.72 2.74
C THR A 9 -3.15 -13.40 4.10
N TYR A 10 -4.45 -13.59 4.24
CA TYR A 10 -5.06 -13.82 5.54
C TYR A 10 -5.13 -15.31 5.87
N THR A 11 -4.86 -15.65 7.14
CA THR A 11 -4.77 -17.03 7.64
C THR A 11 -5.91 -17.41 8.56
N GLU A 12 -6.82 -16.48 8.84
CA GLU A 12 -7.92 -16.63 9.77
C GLU A 12 -9.21 -16.07 9.17
N GLN A 13 -10.36 -16.60 9.60
CA GLN A 13 -11.66 -16.01 9.31
C GLN A 13 -11.89 -14.78 10.19
N LEU A 14 -12.17 -13.64 9.56
CA LEU A 14 -12.53 -12.38 10.19
C LEU A 14 -13.89 -11.92 9.63
N PRO A 15 -14.60 -10.96 10.26
CA PRO A 15 -15.96 -10.59 9.85
C PRO A 15 -16.15 -10.24 8.36
N HIS A 16 -15.09 -9.80 7.69
CA HIS A 16 -15.07 -9.38 6.29
C HIS A 16 -14.04 -10.15 5.45
N ILE A 17 -13.45 -11.23 5.98
CA ILE A 17 -12.34 -11.98 5.34
C ILE A 17 -12.53 -13.48 5.56
N ASP A 18 -12.52 -14.26 4.48
CA ASP A 18 -12.51 -15.74 4.53
C ASP A 18 -11.08 -16.29 4.40
N GLY A 19 -10.22 -15.96 5.38
CA GLY A 19 -8.81 -16.34 5.39
C GLY A 19 -8.62 -17.82 5.72
N HIS A 20 -7.93 -18.54 4.84
CA HIS A 20 -7.70 -19.99 4.96
C HIS A 20 -6.28 -20.40 4.52
N ALA A 21 -5.40 -19.43 4.25
CA ALA A 21 -4.01 -19.70 3.94
C ALA A 21 -3.20 -20.03 5.21
N GLU A 22 -1.98 -20.54 5.02
CA GLU A 22 -1.12 -20.96 6.13
C GLU A 22 0.00 -19.94 6.45
N GLY A 23 0.08 -18.84 5.72
CA GLY A 23 1.08 -17.78 5.87
C GLY A 23 1.52 -17.21 4.52
N VAL A 24 2.76 -16.73 4.41
CA VAL A 24 3.29 -16.19 3.15
C VAL A 24 3.45 -17.33 2.15
N LEU A 25 2.95 -17.15 0.92
CA LEU A 25 3.09 -18.12 -0.15
C LEU A 25 4.20 -17.71 -1.14
N ALA A 26 4.85 -18.70 -1.74
CA ALA A 26 5.73 -18.54 -2.89
C ALA A 26 5.11 -19.24 -4.11
N ALA A 27 5.27 -18.64 -5.28
CA ALA A 27 4.82 -19.21 -6.55
C ALA A 27 5.68 -18.70 -7.72
N ARG A 28 5.43 -19.19 -8.92
CA ARG A 28 6.08 -18.74 -10.15
C ARG A 28 5.04 -18.30 -11.16
N PHE A 29 5.26 -17.15 -11.79
CA PHE A 29 4.47 -16.66 -12.91
C PHE A 29 5.30 -16.69 -14.19
N ASP A 30 4.87 -17.41 -15.23
CA ASP A 30 5.63 -17.54 -16.47
C ASP A 30 5.30 -16.49 -17.54
N GLY A 31 4.35 -15.60 -17.25
CA GLY A 31 3.74 -14.67 -18.20
C GLY A 31 2.31 -15.04 -18.58
N SER A 32 1.86 -16.25 -18.25
CA SER A 32 0.53 -16.76 -18.56
C SER A 32 -0.16 -17.44 -17.37
N GLU A 33 0.58 -18.25 -16.61
CA GLU A 33 0.03 -19.03 -15.50
C GLU A 33 0.86 -18.85 -14.23
N VAL A 34 0.16 -19.00 -13.09
CA VAL A 34 0.79 -19.13 -11.77
C VAL A 34 0.88 -20.61 -11.42
N SER A 35 2.09 -21.08 -11.12
CA SER A 35 2.37 -22.48 -10.78
C SER A 35 3.31 -22.60 -9.58
N GLY A 36 3.48 -23.81 -9.06
CA GLY A 36 4.44 -24.09 -7.97
C GLY A 36 4.09 -23.41 -6.64
N VAL A 37 2.81 -23.20 -6.35
CA VAL A 37 2.36 -22.57 -5.11
C VAL A 37 2.79 -23.42 -3.91
N SER A 38 3.48 -22.79 -2.96
CA SER A 38 3.94 -23.43 -1.73
C SER A 38 3.92 -22.44 -0.57
N VAL A 39 3.91 -22.95 0.67
CA VAL A 39 4.01 -22.12 1.88
C VAL A 39 5.48 -21.75 2.09
N ALA A 40 5.80 -20.48 1.96
CA ALA A 40 7.14 -19.95 2.12
C ALA A 40 7.51 -19.69 3.59
N ALA A 41 6.54 -19.23 4.39
CA ALA A 41 6.63 -19.12 5.85
C ALA A 41 5.24 -19.22 6.49
N ARG A 42 5.16 -19.90 7.65
CA ARG A 42 3.93 -20.04 8.44
C ARG A 42 3.84 -18.93 9.48
N VAL A 43 3.02 -17.92 9.22
CA VAL A 43 2.83 -16.76 10.09
C VAL A 43 1.39 -16.26 9.99
N ARG A 44 0.92 -15.56 11.02
CA ARG A 44 -0.48 -15.13 11.12
C ARG A 44 -0.73 -13.86 10.32
N ASN A 45 -1.76 -13.87 9.47
CA ASN A 45 -2.24 -12.76 8.65
C ASN A 45 -1.13 -11.89 8.01
N PRO A 46 -0.21 -12.45 7.22
CA PRO A 46 0.74 -11.66 6.45
C PRO A 46 0.09 -11.01 5.24
N SER A 47 -0.86 -10.10 5.45
CA SER A 47 -1.71 -9.48 4.42
C SER A 47 -0.93 -8.60 3.44
N TRP A 48 0.23 -8.06 3.85
CA TRP A 48 1.12 -7.26 3.02
C TRP A 48 2.57 -7.74 3.12
N VAL A 49 3.26 -7.74 1.97
CA VAL A 49 4.68 -8.10 1.86
C VAL A 49 5.44 -7.04 1.05
N ALA A 50 6.69 -6.79 1.42
CA ALA A 50 7.65 -6.03 0.64
C ALA A 50 8.92 -6.84 0.42
N VAL A 51 9.49 -6.75 -0.77
CA VAL A 51 10.69 -7.48 -1.16
C VAL A 51 11.79 -6.48 -1.48
N THR A 52 13.02 -6.73 -1.03
CA THR A 52 14.16 -5.87 -1.39
C THR A 52 14.48 -5.97 -2.89
N PRO A 53 15.08 -4.93 -3.51
CA PRO A 53 15.40 -4.94 -4.95
C PRO A 53 16.27 -6.12 -5.40
N ASP A 54 17.14 -6.63 -4.53
CA ASP A 54 17.98 -7.80 -4.78
C ASP A 54 17.23 -9.14 -4.63
N GLY A 55 15.97 -9.11 -4.16
CA GLY A 55 15.13 -10.27 -3.94
C GLY A 55 15.50 -11.11 -2.72
N THR A 56 16.49 -10.72 -1.91
CA THR A 56 17.04 -11.59 -0.86
C THR A 56 16.40 -11.42 0.51
N ARG A 57 15.60 -10.36 0.71
CA ARG A 57 14.85 -10.10 1.94
C ARG A 57 13.38 -9.87 1.66
N VAL A 58 12.55 -10.39 2.56
CA VAL A 58 11.11 -10.17 2.56
C VAL A 58 10.72 -9.60 3.91
N TYR A 59 9.92 -8.55 3.90
CA TYR A 59 9.27 -8.00 5.07
C TYR A 59 7.77 -8.25 4.96
N ALA A 60 7.13 -8.64 6.05
CA ALA A 60 5.69 -8.84 6.09
C ALA A 60 5.09 -8.16 7.32
N VAL A 61 3.86 -7.69 7.21
CA VAL A 61 3.06 -7.38 8.39
C VAL A 61 2.56 -8.69 9.01
N ALA A 62 2.23 -8.69 10.30
CA ALA A 62 1.25 -9.60 10.89
C ALA A 62 0.06 -8.73 11.29
N GLU A 63 -0.96 -8.69 10.42
CA GLU A 63 -2.12 -7.83 10.58
C GLU A 63 -3.04 -8.37 11.67
N THR A 64 -2.73 -7.99 12.89
CA THR A 64 -3.40 -8.48 14.08
C THR A 64 -3.44 -7.42 15.17
N GLY A 65 -4.42 -7.51 16.08
CA GLY A 65 -4.52 -6.68 17.27
C GLY A 65 -4.24 -7.43 18.58
N PRO A 66 -4.06 -6.72 19.71
CA PRO A 66 -4.05 -5.25 19.84
C PRO A 66 -2.72 -4.58 19.47
N ASP A 67 -1.65 -5.35 19.30
CA ASP A 67 -0.35 -4.90 18.77
C ASP A 67 0.09 -5.91 17.72
N GLY A 68 0.15 -5.49 16.46
CA GLY A 68 0.53 -6.35 15.35
C GLY A 68 2.03 -6.42 15.14
N GLY A 69 2.47 -7.37 14.32
CA GLY A 69 3.90 -7.65 14.10
C GLY A 69 4.44 -7.08 12.79
N LEU A 70 5.75 -6.82 12.76
CA LEU A 70 6.54 -6.64 11.55
C LEU A 70 7.59 -7.73 11.51
N LEU A 71 7.55 -8.56 10.48
CA LEU A 71 8.42 -9.72 10.33
C LEU A 71 9.46 -9.46 9.27
N ALA A 72 10.70 -9.86 9.53
CA ALA A 72 11.78 -9.88 8.55
C ALA A 72 12.20 -11.31 8.24
N PHE A 73 12.40 -11.60 6.96
CA PHE A 73 12.84 -12.90 6.48
C PHE A 73 14.03 -12.79 5.53
N SER A 74 14.94 -13.75 5.60
CA SER A 74 15.83 -14.06 4.49
C SER A 74 15.15 -15.00 3.51
N ARG A 75 15.33 -14.77 2.21
CA ARG A 75 14.77 -15.61 1.14
C ARG A 75 15.86 -16.45 0.48
N SER A 76 15.65 -17.76 0.41
CA SER A 76 16.49 -18.68 -0.37
C SER A 76 16.09 -18.72 -1.84
N GLY A 77 16.96 -19.26 -2.70
CA GLY A 77 16.73 -19.30 -4.16
C GLY A 77 15.55 -20.19 -4.60
N ASP A 78 15.06 -21.07 -3.74
CA ASP A 78 13.84 -21.86 -3.93
C ASP A 78 12.57 -21.14 -3.42
N GLY A 79 12.71 -19.93 -2.89
CA GLY A 79 11.62 -19.11 -2.40
C GLY A 79 11.27 -19.32 -0.92
N ALA A 80 11.89 -20.26 -0.21
CA ALA A 80 11.64 -20.44 1.22
C ALA A 80 12.08 -19.24 2.04
N LEU A 81 11.34 -18.93 3.10
CA LEU A 81 11.58 -17.78 3.97
C LEU A 81 12.02 -18.26 5.36
N THR A 82 13.17 -17.76 5.82
CA THR A 82 13.66 -17.99 7.18
C THR A 82 13.50 -16.71 7.99
N LEU A 83 12.79 -16.78 9.11
CA LEU A 83 12.53 -15.64 9.98
C LEU A 83 13.84 -15.15 10.60
N LEU A 84 14.13 -13.86 10.43
CA LEU A 84 15.26 -13.15 11.05
C LEU A 84 14.86 -12.47 12.36
N GLY A 85 13.58 -12.12 12.49
CA GLY A 85 13.02 -11.53 13.70
C GLY A 85 11.65 -10.93 13.47
N GLU A 86 11.00 -10.59 14.57
CA GLU A 86 9.71 -9.93 14.63
C GLU A 86 9.81 -8.78 15.64
N VAL A 87 9.21 -7.65 15.30
CA VAL A 87 9.06 -6.50 16.21
C VAL A 87 7.62 -6.04 16.24
N SER A 88 7.23 -5.37 17.33
CA SER A 88 5.96 -4.65 17.42
C SER A 88 5.86 -3.59 16.32
N SER A 89 4.71 -3.54 15.65
CA SER A 89 4.36 -2.48 14.69
C SER A 89 4.07 -1.15 15.39
N GLY A 90 3.77 -1.19 16.69
CA GLY A 90 3.42 -0.02 17.50
C GLY A 90 1.92 0.27 17.54
N GLY A 91 1.07 -0.64 17.07
CA GLY A 91 -0.38 -0.47 17.03
C GLY A 91 -1.10 -1.69 16.47
N ALA A 92 -2.44 -1.66 16.50
CA ALA A 92 -3.28 -2.74 16.02
C ALA A 92 -3.38 -2.76 14.49
N ASP A 93 -3.38 -3.96 13.91
CA ASP A 93 -3.67 -4.23 12.49
C ASP A 93 -2.75 -3.44 11.53
N PRO A 94 -1.43 -3.70 11.53
CA PRO A 94 -0.52 -3.18 10.51
C PRO A 94 -0.96 -3.64 9.12
N ALA A 95 -1.45 -2.71 8.31
CA ALA A 95 -2.02 -3.01 6.99
C ALA A 95 -1.00 -2.85 5.86
N HIS A 96 0.09 -2.10 6.08
CA HIS A 96 1.09 -1.86 5.05
C HIS A 96 2.47 -1.57 5.64
N LEU A 97 3.50 -2.01 4.92
CA LEU A 97 4.89 -1.63 5.16
C LEU A 97 5.61 -1.37 3.83
N THR A 98 6.69 -0.59 3.88
CA THR A 98 7.56 -0.36 2.72
C THR A 98 9.01 -0.16 3.14
N VAL A 99 9.93 -0.56 2.26
CA VAL A 99 11.37 -0.31 2.44
C VAL A 99 11.72 0.98 1.73
N HIS A 100 12.35 1.91 2.44
CA HIS A 100 12.82 3.15 1.82
C HIS A 100 13.87 2.83 0.73
N PRO A 101 13.88 3.51 -0.44
CA PRO A 101 14.83 3.25 -1.53
C PRO A 101 16.31 3.27 -1.13
N SER A 102 16.67 3.96 -0.03
CA SER A 102 18.01 3.87 0.57
C SER A 102 18.44 2.45 1.01
N GLY A 103 17.48 1.53 1.18
CA GLY A 103 17.68 0.19 1.75
C GLY A 103 17.92 0.16 3.26
N ARG A 104 17.88 1.31 3.95
CA ARG A 104 18.28 1.43 5.36
C ARG A 104 17.13 1.61 6.34
N ARG A 105 15.89 1.72 5.86
CA ARG A 105 14.71 2.01 6.68
C ARG A 105 13.53 1.17 6.24
N LEU A 106 12.79 0.67 7.23
CA LEU A 106 11.46 0.08 7.06
C LEU A 106 10.44 1.04 7.65
N ILE A 107 9.42 1.39 6.89
CA ILE A 107 8.29 2.20 7.36
C ILE A 107 7.07 1.29 7.44
N ALA A 108 6.34 1.37 8.54
CA ALA A 108 5.12 0.61 8.76
C ALA A 108 4.00 1.53 9.25
N GLY A 109 2.76 1.14 8.97
CA GLY A 109 1.58 1.87 9.39
C GLY A 109 0.45 0.93 9.74
N THR A 110 -0.36 1.36 10.70
CA THR A 110 -1.39 0.53 11.33
C THR A 110 -2.78 1.08 11.02
N TYR A 111 -3.66 0.23 10.50
CA TYR A 111 -5.01 0.62 10.12
C TYR A 111 -5.85 0.92 11.36
N SER A 112 -6.01 -0.03 12.27
CA SER A 112 -6.82 0.19 13.48
C SER A 112 -6.09 1.05 14.52
N GLY A 113 -4.76 1.02 14.56
CA GLY A 113 -3.97 1.84 15.48
C GLY A 113 -3.79 3.30 15.06
N GLY A 114 -3.91 3.63 13.76
CA GLY A 114 -3.68 4.99 13.26
C GLY A 114 -2.25 5.51 13.48
N THR A 115 -1.24 4.64 13.38
CA THR A 115 0.17 4.98 13.66
C THR A 115 1.05 4.84 12.44
N VAL A 116 2.18 5.55 12.46
CA VAL A 116 3.30 5.41 11.52
C VAL A 116 4.58 5.21 12.31
N SER A 117 5.33 4.15 12.00
CA SER A 117 6.60 3.82 12.65
C SER A 117 7.72 3.70 11.62
N VAL A 118 8.92 4.17 11.96
CA VAL A 118 10.15 4.01 11.15
C VAL A 118 11.15 3.20 11.94
N PHE A 119 11.75 2.21 11.29
CA PHE A 119 12.77 1.34 11.87
C PHE A 119 14.04 1.36 11.03
N THR A 120 15.19 1.24 11.67
CA THR A 120 16.45 0.92 10.97
C THR A 120 16.41 -0.52 10.46
N LEU A 121 17.10 -0.78 9.35
CA LEU A 121 17.42 -2.15 8.91
C LEU A 121 18.89 -2.47 9.23
N ASN A 122 19.12 -3.61 9.88
CA ASN A 122 20.46 -4.11 10.17
C ASN A 122 21.12 -4.67 8.90
N GLY A 123 22.45 -4.85 8.92
CA GLY A 123 23.20 -5.34 7.76
C GLY A 123 22.82 -6.75 7.31
N ASP A 124 22.23 -7.56 8.19
CA ASP A 124 21.69 -8.88 7.86
C ASP A 124 20.24 -8.83 7.33
N GLY A 125 19.61 -7.66 7.30
CA GLY A 125 18.22 -7.43 6.89
C GLY A 125 17.19 -7.55 8.02
N SER A 126 17.59 -7.88 9.25
CA SER A 126 16.69 -7.86 10.41
C SER A 126 16.24 -6.43 10.76
N ILE A 127 15.07 -6.30 11.40
CA ILE A 127 14.53 -5.01 11.82
C ILE A 127 15.23 -4.57 13.10
N GLY A 128 15.81 -3.36 13.07
CA GLY A 128 16.53 -2.76 14.19
C GLY A 128 15.66 -1.82 15.04
N ALA A 129 16.27 -0.77 15.58
CA ALA A 129 15.59 0.18 16.46
C ALA A 129 14.52 0.99 15.73
N ARG A 130 13.42 1.29 16.44
CA ARG A 130 12.41 2.27 16.01
C ARG A 130 12.96 3.68 16.20
N THR A 131 13.14 4.43 15.11
CA THR A 131 13.69 5.80 15.09
C THR A 131 12.60 6.86 15.14
N ALA A 132 11.40 6.55 14.65
CA ALA A 132 10.24 7.43 14.71
C ALA A 132 8.96 6.65 15.03
N PHE A 133 8.04 7.33 15.72
CA PHE A 133 6.69 6.88 16.00
C PHE A 133 5.77 8.10 15.96
N VAL A 134 4.74 8.05 15.11
CA VAL A 134 3.76 9.12 14.95
C VAL A 134 2.38 8.51 15.18
N GLN A 135 1.69 8.99 16.22
CA GLN A 135 0.26 8.75 16.39
C GLN A 135 -0.50 9.79 15.57
N HIS A 136 -1.33 9.35 14.63
CA HIS A 136 -2.31 10.25 14.06
C HIS A 136 -3.48 10.43 15.03
N GLU A 137 -4.09 11.61 15.00
CA GLU A 137 -5.26 11.96 15.80
C GLU A 137 -6.29 12.69 14.92
N GLY A 138 -7.55 12.64 15.33
CA GLY A 138 -8.67 13.26 14.62
C GLY A 138 -9.62 12.25 13.99
N ARG A 139 -10.49 12.76 13.12
CA ARG A 139 -11.50 11.99 12.40
C ARG A 139 -11.79 12.66 11.06
N GLY A 140 -12.20 11.88 10.07
CA GLY A 140 -12.65 12.38 8.78
C GLY A 140 -14.16 12.68 8.75
N PRO A 141 -14.68 13.10 7.59
CA PRO A 141 -16.09 13.48 7.43
C PRO A 141 -17.08 12.31 7.31
N ASP A 142 -16.65 11.08 7.02
CA ASP A 142 -17.51 9.89 7.00
C ASP A 142 -17.66 9.28 8.40
N ASP A 143 -18.84 9.40 9.00
CA ASP A 143 -19.06 8.95 10.38
C ASP A 143 -18.95 7.42 10.57
N ALA A 144 -19.04 6.62 9.51
CA ALA A 144 -19.06 5.17 9.57
C ALA A 144 -17.70 4.51 9.31
N ARG A 145 -16.83 5.18 8.55
CA ARG A 145 -15.53 4.65 8.11
C ARG A 145 -14.33 5.54 8.45
N GLN A 146 -14.59 6.74 8.98
CA GLN A 146 -13.59 7.75 9.30
C GLN A 146 -13.75 8.28 10.73
N GLU A 147 -14.14 7.42 11.66
CA GLU A 147 -14.32 7.74 13.07
C GLU A 147 -13.01 8.01 13.82
N ALA A 148 -11.91 7.46 13.30
CA ALA A 148 -10.55 7.58 13.82
C ALA A 148 -9.55 7.50 12.64
N PRO A 149 -8.25 7.75 12.85
CA PRO A 149 -7.25 7.60 11.81
C PRO A 149 -7.06 6.13 11.40
N HIS A 150 -6.93 5.90 10.11
CA HIS A 150 -6.72 4.58 9.51
C HIS A 150 -5.62 4.64 8.45
N VAL A 151 -4.37 4.49 8.87
CA VAL A 151 -3.22 4.47 7.95
C VAL A 151 -3.32 3.21 7.08
N HIS A 152 -3.56 3.41 5.79
CA HIS A 152 -3.80 2.33 4.85
C HIS A 152 -2.59 2.04 3.95
N GLN A 153 -1.78 3.05 3.63
CA GLN A 153 -0.60 2.85 2.79
C GLN A 153 0.55 3.79 3.15
N LEU A 154 1.76 3.25 2.97
CA LEU A 154 3.02 3.97 3.10
C LEU A 154 3.70 3.91 1.73
N SER A 155 4.05 5.06 1.19
CA SER A 155 4.82 5.19 -0.05
C SER A 155 6.01 6.11 0.17
N VAL A 156 6.92 6.18 -0.80
CA VAL A 156 8.06 7.09 -0.78
C VAL A 156 8.02 7.93 -2.04
N ASP A 157 8.07 9.25 -1.87
CA ASP A 157 8.16 10.17 -2.99
C ASP A 157 9.47 9.90 -3.75
N PRO A 158 9.42 9.51 -5.04
CA PRO A 158 10.62 9.12 -5.78
C PRO A 158 11.55 10.30 -6.08
N VAL A 159 11.09 11.55 -5.90
CA VAL A 159 11.86 12.76 -6.15
C VAL A 159 12.55 13.25 -4.87
N THR A 160 11.83 13.23 -3.74
CA THR A 160 12.35 13.81 -2.49
C THR A 160 12.87 12.77 -1.50
N GLY A 161 12.42 11.51 -1.57
CA GLY A 161 12.65 10.50 -0.54
C GLY A 161 11.74 10.66 0.69
N ASP A 162 10.79 11.61 0.65
CA ASP A 162 9.85 11.81 1.75
C ASP A 162 8.87 10.63 1.86
N VAL A 163 8.43 10.36 3.09
CA VAL A 163 7.42 9.35 3.37
C VAL A 163 6.04 9.94 3.09
N VAL A 164 5.25 9.21 2.32
CA VAL A 164 3.86 9.55 2.02
C VAL A 164 2.94 8.57 2.73
N VAL A 165 2.03 9.10 3.54
CA VAL A 165 1.11 8.33 4.37
C VAL A 165 -0.30 8.58 3.86
N VAL A 166 -0.95 7.52 3.37
CA VAL A 166 -2.36 7.56 2.99
C VAL A 166 -3.18 7.13 4.21
N ASP A 167 -3.97 8.05 4.74
CA ASP A 167 -4.82 7.81 5.90
C ASP A 167 -6.30 7.90 5.48
N LEU A 168 -6.92 6.73 5.37
CA LEU A 168 -8.33 6.59 5.00
C LEU A 168 -9.19 7.31 6.03
N GLY A 169 -8.91 7.08 7.31
CA GLY A 169 -9.70 7.54 8.45
C GLY A 169 -9.67 9.05 8.65
N LEU A 170 -8.62 9.74 8.20
CA LEU A 170 -8.55 11.20 8.18
C LEU A 170 -9.07 11.80 6.88
N GLY A 171 -9.21 11.00 5.81
CA GLY A 171 -9.53 11.52 4.48
C GLY A 171 -8.37 12.30 3.88
N GLU A 172 -7.12 11.92 4.20
CA GLU A 172 -5.93 12.70 3.88
C GLU A 172 -4.78 11.85 3.34
N VAL A 173 -3.97 12.45 2.46
CA VAL A 173 -2.64 11.97 2.11
C VAL A 173 -1.62 12.96 2.64
N ARG A 174 -0.75 12.49 3.54
CA ARG A 174 0.20 13.33 4.30
C ARG A 174 1.63 13.05 3.86
N TRP A 175 2.41 14.12 3.66
CA TRP A 175 3.84 14.03 3.39
C TRP A 175 4.63 14.30 4.66
N TYR A 176 5.63 13.47 4.91
CA TYR A 176 6.58 13.62 6.02
C TYR A 176 8.00 13.70 5.45
N ALA A 177 8.71 14.76 5.80
CA ALA A 177 10.15 14.81 5.60
C ALA A 177 10.82 13.72 6.45
N LEU A 178 11.64 12.90 5.81
CA LEU A 178 12.43 11.86 6.46
C LEU A 178 13.88 12.34 6.56
N ASP A 179 14.38 12.51 7.78
CA ASP A 179 15.78 12.91 8.00
C ASP A 179 16.75 11.71 7.98
N ASP A 180 18.06 12.00 7.97
CA ASP A 180 19.12 10.99 7.94
C ASP A 180 19.16 10.10 9.19
N ASP A 181 18.63 10.56 10.31
CA ASP A 181 18.51 9.81 11.57
C ASP A 181 17.24 8.93 11.60
N GLY A 182 16.36 9.08 10.61
CA GLY A 182 15.09 8.36 10.49
C GLY A 182 13.96 8.97 11.30
N GLY A 183 14.04 10.26 11.63
CA GLY A 183 12.96 11.07 12.17
C GLY A 183 11.96 11.48 11.08
N LEU A 184 10.70 11.66 11.48
CA LEU A 184 9.62 12.12 10.61
C LEU A 184 9.15 13.51 11.04
N THR A 185 9.09 14.44 10.09
CA THR A 185 8.50 15.78 10.29
C THR A 185 7.36 15.99 9.31
N LEU A 186 6.14 16.20 9.80
CA LEU A 186 4.98 16.48 8.95
C LEU A 186 5.22 17.75 8.13
N ARG A 187 4.86 17.71 6.85
CA ARG A 187 4.82 18.87 5.94
C ARG A 187 3.36 19.29 5.73
N PRO A 188 2.79 20.13 6.61
CA PRO A 188 1.35 20.39 6.60
C PRO A 188 0.87 21.06 5.31
N GLU A 189 1.69 21.87 4.66
CA GLU A 189 1.36 22.53 3.38
C GLU A 189 1.35 21.55 2.18
N ALA A 190 1.92 20.35 2.35
CA ALA A 190 1.92 19.29 1.35
C ALA A 190 0.81 18.25 1.59
N THR A 191 0.06 18.34 2.68
CA THR A 191 -1.08 17.46 2.95
C THR A 191 -2.20 17.70 1.94
N LEU A 192 -2.68 16.61 1.35
CA LEU A 192 -3.82 16.59 0.44
C LEU A 192 -5.05 16.05 1.15
N SER A 193 -6.17 16.76 1.03
CA SER A 193 -7.47 16.29 1.53
C SER A 193 -8.27 15.65 0.40
N SER A 194 -8.58 14.37 0.57
CA SER A 194 -9.57 13.62 -0.23
C SER A 194 -10.95 13.64 0.42
N GLY A 195 -11.06 14.05 1.69
CA GLY A 195 -12.33 14.19 2.41
C GLY A 195 -13.05 12.86 2.58
N ALA A 196 -14.36 12.85 2.34
CA ALA A 196 -15.22 11.67 2.48
C ALA A 196 -14.96 10.58 1.43
N ALA A 197 -14.13 10.86 0.41
CA ALA A 197 -13.73 9.88 -0.59
C ALA A 197 -12.91 8.73 0.03
N GLY A 198 -12.21 8.98 1.14
CA GLY A 198 -11.43 7.99 1.88
C GLY A 198 -10.25 7.44 1.05
N PRO A 199 -9.10 8.14 1.00
CA PRO A 199 -7.99 7.72 0.19
C PRO A 199 -7.42 6.41 0.73
N ARG A 200 -7.07 5.49 -0.17
CA ARG A 200 -6.62 4.14 0.20
C ARG A 200 -5.17 3.91 -0.18
N HIS A 201 -4.89 3.86 -1.49
CA HIS A 201 -3.55 3.65 -2.04
C HIS A 201 -3.22 4.75 -3.05
N LEU A 202 -1.94 5.11 -3.12
CA LEU A 202 -1.31 6.03 -4.06
C LEU A 202 -0.30 5.25 -4.91
N ALA A 203 -0.21 5.61 -6.19
CA ALA A 203 0.90 5.20 -7.07
C ALA A 203 1.52 6.44 -7.73
N PHE A 204 2.84 6.54 -7.67
CA PHE A 204 3.58 7.55 -8.41
C PHE A 204 3.68 7.18 -9.89
N HIS A 205 3.56 8.18 -10.74
CA HIS A 205 3.84 8.04 -12.16
C HIS A 205 5.37 8.09 -12.38
N PRO A 206 5.93 7.34 -13.34
CA PRO A 206 7.38 7.25 -13.56
C PRO A 206 8.06 8.58 -13.93
N ASP A 207 7.29 9.59 -14.37
CA ASP A 207 7.83 10.94 -14.65
C ASP A 207 8.17 11.75 -13.38
N GLY A 208 7.80 11.28 -12.19
CA GLY A 208 8.04 11.96 -10.90
C GLY A 208 7.23 13.25 -10.68
N ARG A 209 6.42 13.66 -11.67
CA ARG A 209 5.58 14.87 -11.64
C ARG A 209 4.12 14.55 -11.40
N HIS A 210 3.70 13.31 -11.58
CA HIS A 210 2.34 12.87 -11.34
C HIS A 210 2.25 11.75 -10.32
N ALA A 211 1.09 11.66 -9.68
CA ALA A 211 0.69 10.53 -8.87
C ALA A 211 -0.82 10.34 -9.02
N VAL A 212 -1.31 9.16 -8.68
CA VAL A 212 -2.74 8.88 -8.63
C VAL A 212 -3.11 8.29 -7.28
N VAL A 213 -4.26 8.67 -6.74
CA VAL A 213 -4.79 8.17 -5.46
C VAL A 213 -6.13 7.53 -5.72
N VAL A 214 -6.26 6.28 -5.31
CA VAL A 214 -7.56 5.60 -5.33
C VAL A 214 -8.28 5.85 -4.01
N ASN A 215 -9.55 6.23 -4.10
CA ASN A 215 -10.43 6.53 -2.99
C ASN A 215 -11.41 5.36 -2.78
N GLU A 216 -11.39 4.76 -1.59
CA GLU A 216 -12.13 3.54 -1.27
C GLU A 216 -13.64 3.78 -1.14
N LEU A 217 -14.03 4.90 -0.53
CA LEU A 217 -15.40 5.08 -0.04
C LEU A 217 -16.37 5.60 -1.11
N ASP A 218 -15.85 6.27 -2.14
CA ASP A 218 -16.68 6.85 -3.22
C ASP A 218 -16.37 6.30 -4.63
N SER A 219 -15.48 5.30 -4.73
CA SER A 219 -15.09 4.67 -6.00
C SER A 219 -14.48 5.63 -7.03
N THR A 220 -13.55 6.48 -6.60
CA THR A 220 -12.88 7.44 -7.48
C THR A 220 -11.36 7.28 -7.52
N LEU A 221 -10.76 7.83 -8.58
CA LEU A 221 -9.33 7.98 -8.79
C LEU A 221 -9.01 9.46 -8.94
N ASP A 222 -8.24 10.00 -7.99
CA ASP A 222 -7.68 11.34 -8.07
C ASP A 222 -6.38 11.32 -8.89
N VAL A 223 -6.26 12.25 -9.83
CA VAL A 223 -5.00 12.55 -10.53
C VAL A 223 -4.34 13.75 -9.87
N LEU A 224 -3.08 13.58 -9.49
CA LEU A 224 -2.27 14.58 -8.83
C LEU A 224 -1.14 15.04 -9.76
N ARG A 225 -0.84 16.33 -9.69
CA ARG A 225 0.31 16.96 -10.36
C ARG A 225 1.18 17.67 -9.35
N ARG A 226 2.49 17.55 -9.47
CA ARG A 226 3.46 18.27 -8.65
C ARG A 226 3.40 19.77 -8.98
N ASP A 227 3.35 20.58 -7.94
CA ASP A 227 3.33 22.04 -7.96
C ASP A 227 4.32 22.54 -6.91
N GLY A 228 5.55 22.83 -7.35
CA GLY A 228 6.67 23.10 -6.45
C GLY A 228 7.05 21.86 -5.63
N ASP A 229 6.98 21.98 -4.32
CA ASP A 229 7.37 20.95 -3.36
C ASP A 229 6.20 20.06 -2.90
N ARG A 230 4.98 20.31 -3.38
CA ARG A 230 3.77 19.55 -3.05
C ARG A 230 3.08 18.99 -4.29
N PHE A 231 2.06 18.17 -4.08
CA PHE A 231 1.11 17.77 -5.11
C PHE A 231 -0.19 18.55 -4.98
N VAL A 232 -0.88 18.75 -6.10
CA VAL A 232 -2.24 19.28 -6.17
C VAL A 232 -3.12 18.35 -6.99
N ARG A 233 -4.37 18.17 -6.58
CA ARG A 233 -5.37 17.41 -7.34
C ARG A 233 -5.81 18.21 -8.56
N VAL A 234 -5.71 17.60 -9.75
CA VAL A 234 -6.06 18.24 -11.02
C VAL A 234 -7.31 17.66 -11.67
N SER A 235 -7.65 16.40 -11.39
CA SER A 235 -8.92 15.80 -11.79
C SER A 235 -9.28 14.62 -10.90
N THR A 236 -10.56 14.26 -10.90
CA THR A 236 -11.09 13.05 -10.27
C THR A 236 -11.96 12.32 -11.29
N VAL A 237 -11.82 11.00 -11.38
CA VAL A 237 -12.60 10.16 -12.30
C VAL A 237 -13.15 8.93 -11.58
N SER A 238 -14.29 8.42 -12.02
CA SER A 238 -14.88 7.17 -11.49
C SER A 238 -14.00 5.97 -11.83
N THR A 239 -13.87 5.02 -10.90
CA THR A 239 -13.26 3.69 -11.14
C THR A 239 -14.24 2.68 -11.70
N ARG A 240 -15.50 3.09 -11.89
CA ARG A 240 -16.61 2.25 -12.34
C ARG A 240 -17.15 2.73 -13.67
N GLU A 241 -17.68 1.79 -14.44
CA GLU A 241 -18.42 2.08 -15.68
C GLU A 241 -19.64 2.99 -15.42
N PRO A 242 -20.03 3.84 -16.38
CA PRO A 242 -21.23 4.66 -16.25
C PRO A 242 -22.48 3.82 -15.97
N GLY A 243 -23.19 4.16 -14.88
CA GLY A 243 -24.42 3.49 -14.49
C GLY A 243 -24.24 2.22 -13.63
N ALA A 244 -23.01 1.91 -13.20
CA ALA A 244 -22.79 0.86 -12.19
C ALA A 244 -23.59 1.15 -10.90
N THR A 245 -24.11 0.10 -10.27
CA THR A 245 -24.95 0.17 -9.06
C THR A 245 -24.43 -0.78 -7.98
N GLY A 246 -24.90 -0.61 -6.75
CA GLY A 246 -24.44 -1.41 -5.61
C GLY A 246 -23.12 -0.92 -5.02
N ASP A 247 -22.72 -1.60 -3.94
CA ASP A 247 -21.54 -1.25 -3.15
C ASP A 247 -20.27 -1.60 -3.90
N ASN A 248 -19.29 -0.70 -3.86
CA ASN A 248 -17.99 -0.91 -4.47
C ASN A 248 -16.91 -0.17 -3.67
N SER A 249 -15.78 -0.82 -3.50
CA SER A 249 -14.64 -0.28 -2.74
C SER A 249 -13.34 -0.59 -3.45
N PRO A 250 -12.78 0.36 -4.21
CA PRO A 250 -11.49 0.17 -4.84
C PRO A 250 -10.39 -0.21 -3.83
N ALA A 251 -9.37 -0.91 -4.31
CA ALA A 251 -8.31 -1.45 -3.44
C ALA A 251 -6.90 -1.01 -3.87
N ALA A 252 -6.35 -1.65 -4.90
CA ALA A 252 -4.98 -1.41 -5.34
C ALA A 252 -4.96 -0.50 -6.57
N VAL A 253 -3.94 0.35 -6.65
CA VAL A 253 -3.63 1.14 -7.84
C VAL A 253 -2.17 0.91 -8.27
N ARG A 254 -1.93 0.81 -9.58
CA ARG A 254 -0.60 0.67 -10.19
C ARG A 254 -0.53 1.50 -11.48
N VAL A 255 0.64 2.09 -11.75
CA VAL A 255 0.96 2.75 -13.02
C VAL A 255 1.93 1.85 -13.77
N SER A 256 1.76 1.71 -15.09
CA SER A 256 2.70 0.99 -15.94
C SER A 256 4.06 1.68 -15.99
N ASP A 257 5.13 0.92 -16.27
CA ASP A 257 6.50 1.45 -16.32
C ASP A 257 6.69 2.54 -17.38
N ASP A 258 5.93 2.48 -18.47
CA ASP A 258 5.91 3.51 -19.53
C ASP A 258 5.03 4.72 -19.18
N GLY A 259 4.31 4.67 -18.05
CA GLY A 259 3.43 5.73 -17.56
C GLY A 259 2.08 5.83 -18.27
N SER A 260 1.85 5.05 -19.33
CA SER A 260 0.70 5.24 -20.22
C SER A 260 -0.62 4.68 -19.69
N THR A 261 -0.56 3.78 -18.69
CA THR A 261 -1.70 3.01 -18.21
C THR A 261 -1.76 2.99 -16.69
N VAL A 262 -2.96 3.18 -16.12
CA VAL A 262 -3.23 3.03 -14.69
C VAL A 262 -4.23 1.89 -14.49
N PHE A 263 -3.92 0.99 -13.56
CA PHE A 263 -4.78 -0.14 -13.19
C PHE A 263 -5.34 0.08 -11.78
N VAL A 264 -6.64 -0.10 -11.61
CA VAL A 264 -7.33 -0.01 -10.32
C VAL A 264 -8.17 -1.26 -10.09
N THR A 265 -8.05 -1.91 -8.94
CA THR A 265 -8.94 -3.03 -8.58
C THR A 265 -10.16 -2.55 -7.82
N ASN A 266 -11.33 -3.11 -8.13
CA ASN A 266 -12.64 -2.80 -7.52
C ASN A 266 -13.19 -4.04 -6.80
N ARG A 267 -13.41 -3.95 -5.48
CA ARG A 267 -14.10 -4.98 -4.69
C ARG A 267 -15.59 -4.66 -4.65
N GLY A 268 -16.45 -5.65 -4.83
CA GLY A 268 -17.87 -5.45 -5.10
C GLY A 268 -18.19 -5.63 -6.58
N ASP A 269 -17.61 -4.79 -7.46
CA ASP A 269 -17.73 -4.99 -8.91
C ASP A 269 -16.85 -6.16 -9.42
N ASP A 270 -15.88 -6.65 -8.64
CA ASP A 270 -14.93 -7.72 -8.99
C ASP A 270 -14.18 -7.48 -10.32
N THR A 271 -13.70 -6.25 -10.51
CA THR A 271 -13.06 -5.79 -11.76
C THR A 271 -11.69 -5.17 -11.56
N ILE A 272 -10.93 -5.12 -12.65
CA ILE A 272 -9.76 -4.27 -12.84
C ILE A 272 -10.15 -3.19 -13.85
N ALA A 273 -10.30 -1.96 -13.37
CA ALA A 273 -10.47 -0.78 -14.19
C ALA A 273 -9.12 -0.37 -14.80
N VAL A 274 -9.10 -0.18 -16.11
CA VAL A 274 -7.92 0.18 -16.89
C VAL A 274 -8.11 1.59 -17.44
N PHE A 275 -7.20 2.49 -17.08
CA PHE A 275 -7.21 3.87 -17.53
C PHE A 275 -6.02 4.11 -18.46
N SER A 276 -6.27 4.84 -19.55
CA SER A 276 -5.20 5.56 -20.24
C SER A 276 -4.78 6.77 -19.42
N PHE A 277 -3.49 7.10 -19.44
CA PHE A 277 -2.94 8.28 -18.77
C PHE A 277 -2.17 9.16 -19.75
N ASP A 278 -2.58 10.42 -19.82
CA ASP A 278 -1.90 11.46 -20.59
C ASP A 278 -1.23 12.44 -19.62
N ALA A 279 0.09 12.38 -19.55
CA ALA A 279 0.89 13.20 -18.64
C ALA A 279 1.03 14.66 -19.11
N ASP A 280 0.81 14.97 -20.39
CA ASP A 280 0.93 16.33 -20.91
C ASP A 280 -0.27 17.19 -20.51
N VAL A 281 -1.44 16.57 -20.39
CA VAL A 281 -2.67 17.23 -19.90
C VAL A 281 -3.12 16.74 -18.52
N SER A 282 -2.31 15.92 -17.84
CA SER A 282 -2.56 15.35 -16.52
C SER A 282 -3.93 14.68 -16.39
N ARG A 283 -4.29 13.80 -17.34
CA ARG A 283 -5.62 13.21 -17.43
C ARG A 283 -5.57 11.68 -17.43
N ALA A 284 -6.41 11.08 -16.58
CA ALA A 284 -6.77 9.67 -16.66
C ALA A 284 -8.15 9.51 -17.34
N ALA A 285 -8.31 8.50 -18.19
CA ALA A 285 -9.59 8.14 -18.79
C ALA A 285 -9.80 6.63 -18.76
N LEU A 286 -10.93 6.17 -18.20
CA LEU A 286 -11.31 4.76 -18.18
C LEU A 286 -11.48 4.27 -19.62
N VAL A 287 -10.72 3.24 -20.01
CA VAL A 287 -10.73 2.68 -21.37
C VAL A 287 -11.20 1.23 -21.41
N ALA A 288 -11.11 0.51 -20.30
CA ALA A 288 -11.64 -0.84 -20.17
C ALA A 288 -11.93 -1.18 -18.70
N THR A 289 -12.83 -2.15 -18.51
CA THR A 289 -13.11 -2.77 -17.22
C THR A 289 -13.08 -4.28 -17.42
N GLU A 290 -12.07 -4.93 -16.85
CA GLU A 290 -11.83 -6.36 -17.02
C GLU A 290 -12.26 -7.14 -15.77
N PRO A 291 -12.90 -8.31 -15.88
CA PRO A 291 -13.18 -9.14 -14.73
C PRO A 291 -11.88 -9.53 -14.00
N ALA A 292 -11.84 -9.36 -12.68
CA ALA A 292 -10.69 -9.76 -11.86
C ALA A 292 -10.53 -11.30 -11.78
N ARG A 293 -11.58 -12.06 -12.16
CA ARG A 293 -11.68 -13.53 -12.13
C ARG A 293 -11.54 -14.18 -10.75
N GLY A 294 -11.20 -13.41 -9.71
CA GLY A 294 -11.47 -13.72 -8.32
C GLY A 294 -12.80 -13.11 -7.85
N ARG A 295 -13.13 -13.31 -6.58
CA ARG A 295 -14.26 -12.64 -5.90
C ARG A 295 -13.76 -12.00 -4.62
N SER A 296 -14.15 -10.76 -4.36
CA SER A 296 -13.95 -10.10 -3.07
C SER A 296 -14.89 -10.63 -1.99
#